data_AF-A0A6A4DL84-F1
#
_entry.id   AF-A0A6A4DL84-F1
#
_cell.length_a   1.000
_cell.length_b   1.000
_cell.length_c   1.000
_cell.angle_alpha   90.00
_cell.angle_beta   90.00
_cell.angle_gamma   90.00
#
_symmetry.space_group_name_H-M   'P 1'
#
loop_
_entity.id
_entity.type
_entity.pdbx_description
1 polymer ?
#
loop_
_entity_poly.entity_id
_entity_poly.type
_entity_poly.pdbx_seq_one_letter_code
_entity_poly.pdbx_strand_id
1 'polypeptide(L)' 'STLGRNCVENALSKCGSLTGNRESAALSNSKKVVSYYKPTSAKKFGSTSQNFGVGSI' A
#
# COMPACT_ATOMS: atom_id res chain seq x y z
N SER A 1 17.07 4.80 5.86
CA SER A 1 15.85 5.37 5.27
C SER A 1 14.77 5.51 6.34
N THR A 2 13.86 6.48 6.25
CA THR A 2 12.85 6.81 7.30
C THR A 2 11.92 5.64 7.69
N LEU A 3 11.65 4.71 6.77
CA LEU A 3 10.78 3.55 7.01
C LEU A 3 11.54 2.27 7.37
N GLY A 4 12.88 2.27 7.30
CA GLY A 4 13.70 1.05 7.47
C GLY A 4 13.53 0.00 6.36
N ARG A 5 12.73 0.29 5.32
CA ARG A 5 12.47 -0.56 4.14
C ARG A 5 12.17 0.29 2.91
N ASN A 6 12.13 -0.33 1.74
CA ASN A 6 11.69 0.31 0.51
C ASN A 6 10.17 0.50 0.48
N CYS A 7 9.70 1.47 -0.30
CA CYS A 7 8.29 1.60 -0.65
C CYS A 7 7.84 0.43 -1.53
N VAL A 8 6.56 0.07 -1.44
CA VAL A 8 5.93 -0.92 -2.31
C VAL A 8 5.10 -0.16 -3.34
N GLU A 9 5.23 -0.50 -4.62
CA GLU A 9 4.54 0.18 -5.71
C GLU A 9 3.08 -0.26 -5.84
N ASN A 10 2.24 0.66 -6.32
CA ASN A 10 0.86 0.38 -6.66
C ASN A 10 0.78 -0.37 -8.00
N ALA A 11 -0.16 -1.30 -8.11
CA ALA A 11 -0.47 -1.98 -9.37
C ALA A 11 -1.75 -1.38 -9.98
N LEU A 12 -1.67 -0.88 -11.20
CA LEU A 12 -2.81 -0.35 -11.96
C LEU A 12 -3.07 -1.24 -13.17
N SER A 13 -4.34 -1.62 -13.41
CA SER A 13 -4.73 -2.47 -14.52
C SER A 13 -6.05 -1.96 -15.10
N LYS A 14 -6.05 -1.52 -16.36
CA LYS A 14 -7.20 -0.87 -17.02
C LYS A 14 -7.66 0.41 -16.29
N CYS A 15 -6.71 1.16 -15.72
CA CYS A 15 -6.91 2.44 -15.05
C CYS A 15 -6.05 3.53 -15.72
N GLY A 16 -6.33 4.79 -15.44
CA GLY A 16 -5.43 5.89 -15.78
C GLY A 16 -4.11 5.85 -14.98
N SER A 17 -3.22 6.78 -15.25
CA SER A 17 -1.93 6.87 -14.54
C SER A 17 -2.10 7.41 -13.12
N LEU A 18 -1.50 6.72 -12.14
CA LEU A 18 -1.29 7.26 -10.80
C LEU A 18 0.16 7.70 -10.67
N THR A 19 0.37 9.01 -10.64
CA THR A 19 1.67 9.62 -10.38
C THR A 19 1.57 10.45 -9.11
N GLY A 20 2.59 10.36 -8.26
CA GLY A 20 2.67 11.11 -7.02
C GLY A 20 4.05 11.72 -6.87
N ASN A 21 4.12 12.85 -6.18
CA ASN A 21 5.40 13.48 -5.82
C ASN A 21 6.07 12.67 -4.70
N ARG A 22 7.40 12.63 -4.68
CA ARG A 22 8.19 12.06 -3.58
C ARG A 22 8.10 12.98 -2.35
N GLU A 23 6.94 12.96 -1.70
CA GLU A 23 6.60 13.78 -0.53
C GLU A 23 7.36 13.30 0.71
N SER A 24 8.47 13.96 1.02
CA SER A 24 9.33 13.63 2.17
C SER A 24 8.67 13.93 3.53
N ALA A 25 7.72 14.87 3.57
CA ALA A 25 6.93 15.20 4.77
C ALA A 25 6.02 14.03 5.19
N ALA A 26 5.31 13.42 4.22
CA ALA A 26 4.48 12.24 4.47
C ALA A 26 5.30 11.09 5.04
N LEU A 27 6.51 10.88 4.52
CA LEU A 27 7.43 9.85 4.98
C LEU A 27 7.81 10.02 6.46
N SER A 28 8.08 11.25 6.89
CA SER A 28 8.41 11.57 8.29
C SER A 28 7.22 11.34 9.23
N ASN A 29 6.00 11.67 8.78
CA ASN A 29 4.78 11.46 9.55
C ASN A 29 4.41 9.97 9.69
N SER A 30 4.82 9.12 8.73
CA SER A 30 4.57 7.68 8.78
C SER A 30 5.43 6.89 9.77
N LYS A 31 6.39 7.51 10.47
CA LYS A 31 7.27 6.82 11.43
C LYS A 31 6.50 6.09 12.55
N LYS A 32 5.38 6.64 13.01
CA LYS A 32 4.57 6.01 14.07
C LYS A 32 3.85 4.75 13.61
N VAL A 33 3.53 4.68 12.32
CA VAL A 33 2.70 3.59 11.76
C VAL A 33 3.53 2.46 11.15
N VAL A 34 4.80 2.72 10.84
CA VAL A 34 5.68 1.76 10.17
C VAL A 34 5.95 0.49 10.99
N SER A 35 5.85 0.56 12.32
CA SER A 35 6.12 -0.57 13.22
C SER A 35 5.09 -1.69 13.08
N TYR A 36 3.82 -1.35 12.81
CA TYR A 36 2.73 -2.31 12.71
C TYR A 36 2.18 -2.47 11.28
N TYR A 37 2.43 -1.51 10.38
CA TYR A 37 2.00 -1.62 8.99
C TYR A 37 3.12 -2.18 8.08
N LYS A 38 2.94 -3.45 7.69
CA LYS A 38 3.82 -4.18 6.78
C LYS A 38 3.08 -4.41 5.45
N PRO A 39 3.25 -3.53 4.45
CA PRO A 39 2.63 -3.72 3.14
C PRO A 39 3.26 -4.93 2.46
N THR A 40 2.43 -5.69 1.79
CA THR A 40 2.82 -6.74 0.86
C THR A 40 2.78 -6.20 -0.56
N SER A 41 3.46 -6.86 -1.49
CA SER A 41 3.42 -6.49 -2.91
C SER A 41 1.99 -6.43 -3.43
N ALA A 42 1.66 -5.38 -4.17
CA ALA A 42 0.36 -5.23 -4.78
C ALA A 42 0.06 -6.43 -5.70
N LYS A 43 -1.13 -7.00 -5.54
CA LYS A 43 -1.63 -8.08 -6.40
C LYS A 43 -2.88 -7.60 -7.10
N LYS A 44 -3.08 -8.05 -8.34
CA LYS A 44 -4.35 -7.84 -9.03
C LYS A 44 -5.45 -8.57 -8.23
N PHE A 45 -6.44 -7.83 -7.76
CA PHE A 45 -7.62 -8.43 -7.16
C PHE A 45 -8.37 -9.22 -8.23
N GLY A 46 -8.57 -10.51 -7.98
CA GLY A 46 -9.53 -11.34 -8.73
C GLY A 46 -10.94 -11.19 -8.16
N SER A 47 -11.87 -12.03 -8.60
CA SER A 47 -13.24 -12.12 -8.05
C SER A 47 -13.31 -12.64 -6.61
N THR A 48 -12.18 -13.04 -6.02
CA THR A 48 -12.10 -13.45 -4.62
C THR A 48 -12.12 -12.23 -3.70
N SER A 49 -13.27 -12.02 -3.05
CA SER A 49 -13.51 -11.04 -1.99
C SER A 49 -13.16 -11.57 -0.58
N GLN A 50 -12.39 -12.66 -0.47
CA GLN A 50 -11.95 -13.17 0.83
C GLN A 50 -11.24 -12.06 1.60
N ASN A 51 -11.63 -11.86 2.86
CA ASN A 51 -11.18 -10.78 3.76
C ASN A 51 -11.73 -9.37 3.48
N PHE A 52 -12.71 -9.21 2.59
CA PHE A 52 -13.42 -7.95 2.36
C PHE A 52 -14.91 -8.10 2.66
N GLY A 53 -15.47 -7.22 3.51
CA GLY A 53 -16.88 -7.26 3.91
C GLY A 53 -17.12 -8.02 5.22
N VAL A 54 -18.40 -8.14 5.61
CA VAL A 54 -18.81 -8.85 6.83
C VAL A 54 -19.11 -10.30 6.47
N GLY A 55 -18.37 -11.26 7.03
CA GLY A 55 -18.49 -12.69 6.73
C GLY A 55 -17.13 -13.35 6.43
N SER A 56 -17.10 -14.68 6.40
CA SER A 56 -15.91 -15.49 6.69
C SER A 56 -14.63 -15.15 5.91
N ILE A 57 -13.58 -15.01 6.72
CA ILE A 57 -12.14 -15.05 6.44
C ILE A 57 -11.75 -16.42 5.90
#